data_AF-A0A5B8XU29-F1
#
_entry.id   AF-A0A5B8XU29-F1
#
_cell.length_a   1.000
_cell.length_b   1.000
_cell.length_c   1.000
_cell.angle_alpha   90.00
_cell.angle_beta   90.00
_cell.angle_gamma   90.00
#
_symmetry.space_group_name_H-M   'P 1'
#
loop_
_entity.id
_entity.type
_entity.pdbx_description
1 polymer ?
#
loop_
_entity_poly.entity_id
_entity_poly.type
_entity_poly.pdbx_seq_one_letter_code
_entity_poly.pdbx_strand_id
1 'polypeptide(L)'
;MSLSYSKYLVSTSTSGGKYWEVEVEGTDVRIRYGKLGAERPWSTKSYETEEKAIKEAEKTANSKLRKGYSEAPRPSEISDESVDLSKTPLRGVFYFRALDRYPGGNADMFTIKITVDMSPGEDPKIKAARHSNWDGEHFTTTETEFEMPGLKENTAKLIGAAQSLTDAGQREGDFIIDEPRYDDEEYDTEWSFLEFTLYKNESASESKDPVLLKVVQRAIPKAPKVSPPDETFAAFIEAVHTLCGIGRVENTSESGDAFSAAFSKSSENISHGYKDGEIPLYL
;
A
#
# COMPACT_ATOMS: atom_id res chain seq x y z
N MET A 1 -13.00 -11.19 -21.36
CA MET A 1 -11.83 -11.08 -22.25
C MET A 1 -10.66 -10.64 -21.37
N SER A 2 -9.43 -11.09 -21.65
CA SER A 2 -8.27 -10.71 -20.82
C SER A 2 -7.77 -9.33 -21.25
N LEU A 3 -7.43 -8.49 -20.28
CA LEU A 3 -6.65 -7.28 -20.54
C LEU A 3 -5.27 -7.69 -21.08
N SER A 4 -4.83 -7.05 -22.16
CA SER A 4 -3.48 -7.26 -22.73
C SER A 4 -2.45 -6.30 -22.18
N TYR A 5 -2.89 -5.18 -21.59
CA TYR A 5 -2.04 -4.25 -20.84
C TYR A 5 -2.88 -3.46 -19.83
N SER A 6 -2.33 -3.17 -18.66
CA SER A 6 -2.95 -2.25 -17.69
C SER A 6 -1.91 -1.59 -16.79
N LYS A 7 -2.13 -0.33 -16.44
CA LYS A 7 -1.38 0.37 -15.38
C LYS A 7 -2.30 1.27 -14.58
N TYR A 8 -2.10 1.31 -13.27
CA TYR A 8 -2.70 2.27 -12.36
C TYR A 8 -1.58 3.09 -11.71
N LEU A 9 -1.65 4.41 -11.89
CA LEU A 9 -0.62 5.34 -11.48
C LEU A 9 -1.21 6.39 -10.55
N VAL A 10 -0.46 6.77 -9.52
CA VAL A 10 -0.90 7.76 -8.53
C VAL A 10 0.16 8.83 -8.32
N SER A 11 -0.31 10.03 -8.01
CA SER A 11 0.52 11.17 -7.63
C SER A 11 -0.09 11.77 -6.38
N THR A 12 0.66 11.84 -5.28
CA THR A 12 0.16 12.45 -4.03
C THR A 12 0.46 13.93 -4.00
N SER A 13 -0.41 14.64 -3.27
CA SER A 13 -0.21 16.02 -2.88
C SER A 13 -0.83 16.20 -1.50
N THR A 14 -0.43 17.26 -0.80
CA THR A 14 -1.06 17.71 0.46
C THR A 14 -2.57 17.95 0.33
N SER A 15 -3.10 18.01 -0.89
CA SER A 15 -4.52 18.25 -1.22
C SER A 15 -5.31 17.00 -1.65
N GLY A 16 -4.79 15.80 -1.41
CA GLY A 16 -5.53 14.54 -1.61
C GLY A 16 -5.20 13.76 -2.88
N GLY A 17 -4.13 14.13 -3.59
CA GLY A 17 -3.57 13.35 -4.70
C GLY A 17 -4.48 13.13 -5.91
N LYS A 18 -3.94 12.44 -6.92
CA LYS A 18 -4.59 12.12 -8.21
C LYS A 18 -4.23 10.70 -8.63
N TYR A 19 -5.12 10.09 -9.41
CA TYR A 19 -4.84 8.84 -10.10
C TYR A 19 -4.99 9.00 -11.61
N TRP A 20 -4.32 8.11 -12.33
CA TRP A 20 -4.43 7.92 -13.76
C TRP A 20 -4.34 6.42 -14.04
N GLU A 21 -5.25 5.92 -14.85
CA GLU A 21 -5.36 4.50 -15.14
C GLU A 21 -5.52 4.27 -16.64
N VAL A 22 -4.88 3.23 -17.14
CA VAL A 22 -5.00 2.76 -18.52
C VAL A 22 -5.22 1.26 -18.57
N GLU A 23 -6.08 0.84 -19.48
CA GLU A 23 -6.34 -0.54 -19.85
C GLU A 23 -6.28 -0.69 -21.37
N VAL A 24 -5.83 -1.85 -21.83
CA VAL A 24 -5.94 -2.29 -23.21
C VAL A 24 -6.73 -3.59 -23.28
N GLU A 25 -7.80 -3.56 -24.05
CA GLU A 25 -8.65 -4.70 -24.35
C GLU A 25 -8.75 -4.86 -25.87
N GLY A 26 -8.00 -5.82 -26.42
CA GLY A 26 -7.85 -5.97 -27.87
C GLY A 26 -7.25 -4.72 -28.50
N THR A 27 -8.04 -4.02 -29.34
CA THR A 27 -7.60 -2.80 -30.02
C THR A 27 -7.97 -1.51 -29.29
N ASP A 28 -8.66 -1.61 -28.16
CA ASP A 28 -9.19 -0.45 -27.44
C ASP A 28 -8.28 -0.07 -26.28
N VAL A 29 -7.83 1.18 -26.26
CA VAL A 29 -7.18 1.80 -25.11
C VAL A 29 -8.22 2.56 -24.32
N ARG A 30 -8.39 2.22 -23.06
CA ARG A 30 -9.32 2.88 -22.13
C ARG A 30 -8.50 3.63 -21.09
N ILE A 31 -8.81 4.90 -20.86
CA ILE A 31 -8.12 5.74 -19.87
C ILE A 31 -9.15 6.38 -18.93
N ARG A 32 -8.86 6.42 -17.63
CA ARG A 32 -9.59 7.25 -16.65
C ARG A 32 -8.63 7.93 -15.69
N TYR A 33 -9.02 9.06 -15.13
CA TYR A 33 -8.18 9.81 -14.19
C TYR A 33 -9.02 10.75 -13.33
N GLY A 34 -8.57 10.99 -12.10
CA GLY A 34 -9.32 11.80 -11.13
C GLY A 34 -8.53 12.08 -9.86
N LYS A 35 -9.24 12.60 -8.86
CA LYS A 35 -8.74 12.60 -7.47
C LYS A 35 -8.77 11.16 -6.95
N LEU A 36 -7.83 10.80 -6.07
CA LEU A 36 -7.87 9.48 -5.42
C LEU A 36 -9.23 9.26 -4.75
N GLY A 37 -9.80 8.06 -4.91
CA GLY A 37 -11.13 7.68 -4.39
C GLY A 37 -12.33 8.19 -5.20
N ALA A 38 -12.15 8.98 -6.27
CA ALA A 38 -13.26 9.42 -7.11
C ALA A 38 -13.50 8.47 -8.28
N GLU A 39 -14.71 7.97 -8.46
CA GLU A 39 -15.08 7.26 -9.68
C GLU A 39 -15.12 8.21 -10.88
N ARG A 40 -14.52 7.78 -11.99
CA ARG A 40 -14.48 8.55 -13.24
C ARG A 40 -14.79 7.64 -14.42
N PRO A 41 -15.57 8.14 -15.39
CA PRO A 41 -15.87 7.39 -16.59
C PRO A 41 -14.60 7.11 -17.40
N TRP A 42 -14.61 5.98 -18.10
CA TRP A 42 -13.57 5.62 -19.04
C TRP A 42 -13.67 6.45 -20.33
N SER A 43 -12.53 6.91 -20.81
CA SER A 43 -12.33 7.45 -22.16
C SER A 43 -11.70 6.38 -23.03
N THR A 44 -12.46 5.84 -23.98
CA THR A 44 -12.00 4.78 -24.88
C THR A 44 -11.52 5.36 -26.21
N LYS A 45 -10.42 4.83 -26.73
CA LYS A 45 -9.92 5.11 -28.07
C LYS A 45 -9.44 3.82 -28.73
N SER A 46 -10.00 3.51 -29.89
CA SER A 46 -9.65 2.32 -30.67
C SER A 46 -8.47 2.59 -31.62
N TYR A 47 -7.66 1.57 -31.83
CA TYR A 47 -6.50 1.57 -32.72
C TYR A 47 -6.66 0.47 -33.78
N GLU A 48 -5.82 0.49 -34.82
CA GLU A 48 -5.91 -0.48 -35.91
C GLU A 48 -5.50 -1.90 -35.50
N THR A 49 -4.57 -2.02 -34.53
CA THR A 49 -4.08 -3.30 -34.03
C THR A 49 -3.84 -3.23 -32.52
N GLU A 50 -3.85 -4.39 -31.87
CA GLU A 50 -3.58 -4.52 -30.44
C GLU A 50 -2.17 -4.03 -30.09
N GLU A 51 -1.16 -4.32 -30.92
CA GLU A 51 0.20 -3.84 -30.68
C GLU A 51 0.31 -2.30 -30.72
N LYS A 52 -0.49 -1.64 -31.58
CA LYS A 52 -0.55 -0.18 -31.61
C LYS A 52 -1.24 0.37 -30.36
N ALA A 53 -2.28 -0.30 -29.87
CA ALA A 53 -2.98 0.05 -28.64
C ALA A 53 -2.02 -0.05 -27.42
N ILE A 54 -1.30 -1.17 -27.28
CA ILE A 54 -0.32 -1.39 -26.21
C ILE A 54 0.78 -0.31 -26.24
N LYS A 55 1.37 -0.04 -27.42
CA LYS A 55 2.43 0.98 -27.53
C LYS A 55 1.97 2.38 -27.11
N GLU A 56 0.74 2.75 -27.43
CA GLU A 56 0.22 4.06 -27.03
C GLU A 56 -0.13 4.10 -25.53
N ALA A 57 -0.63 3.00 -24.96
CA ALA A 57 -0.82 2.85 -23.52
C ALA A 57 0.51 2.97 -22.75
N GLU A 58 1.56 2.26 -23.19
CA GLU A 58 2.90 2.34 -22.60
C GLU A 58 3.49 3.76 -22.70
N LYS A 59 3.36 4.40 -23.85
CA LYS A 59 3.85 5.77 -24.07
C LYS A 59 3.18 6.76 -23.12
N THR A 60 1.85 6.67 -22.97
CA THR A 60 1.10 7.58 -22.09
C THR A 60 1.41 7.31 -20.62
N ALA A 61 1.55 6.04 -20.22
CA ALA A 61 1.99 5.66 -18.87
C ALA A 61 3.41 6.16 -18.56
N ASN A 62 4.38 5.93 -19.46
CA ASN A 62 5.75 6.42 -19.31
C ASN A 62 5.82 7.95 -19.21
N SER A 63 4.94 8.67 -19.92
CA SER A 63 4.85 10.13 -19.76
C SER A 63 4.32 10.54 -18.38
N LYS A 64 3.47 9.74 -17.73
CA LYS A 64 2.98 9.99 -16.37
C LYS A 64 4.04 9.67 -15.32
N LEU A 65 4.75 8.56 -15.49
CA LEU A 65 5.88 8.20 -14.63
C LEU A 65 6.93 9.32 -14.59
N ARG A 66 7.32 9.86 -15.76
CA ARG A 66 8.22 11.03 -15.87
C ARG A 66 7.69 12.33 -15.25
N LYS A 67 6.42 12.38 -14.86
CA LYS A 67 5.77 13.53 -14.21
C LYS A 67 5.58 13.30 -12.70
N GLY A 68 6.29 12.34 -12.12
CA GLY A 68 6.22 12.01 -10.69
C GLY A 68 4.96 11.24 -10.31
N TYR A 69 4.35 10.51 -11.24
CA TYR A 69 3.38 9.48 -10.85
C TYR A 69 4.15 8.19 -10.54
N SER A 70 3.77 7.50 -9.47
CA SER A 70 4.26 6.17 -9.15
C SER A 70 3.22 5.13 -9.55
N GLU A 71 3.68 3.96 -9.98
CA GLU A 71 2.80 2.81 -10.16
C GLU A 71 2.26 2.37 -8.80
N ALA A 72 0.97 2.07 -8.74
CA ALA A 72 0.30 1.61 -7.54
C ALA A 72 -0.59 0.41 -7.89
N PRO A 73 -0.92 -0.44 -6.91
CA PRO A 73 -1.97 -1.43 -7.08
C PRO A 73 -3.24 -0.73 -7.55
N ARG A 74 -3.84 -1.27 -8.61
CA ARG A 74 -5.15 -0.82 -9.06
C ARG A 74 -6.13 -0.98 -7.90
N PRO A 75 -7.01 0.01 -7.62
CA PRO A 75 -8.18 -0.23 -6.80
C PRO A 75 -9.04 -1.22 -7.57
N SER A 76 -8.88 -2.51 -7.28
CA SER A 76 -9.83 -3.52 -7.73
C SER A 76 -11.16 -3.18 -7.08
N GLU A 77 -12.26 -3.45 -7.79
CA GLU A 77 -13.56 -3.49 -7.13
C GLU A 77 -13.44 -4.48 -5.96
N ILE A 78 -13.80 -4.01 -4.77
CA ILE A 78 -13.80 -4.84 -3.58
C ILE A 78 -14.85 -5.90 -3.83
N SER A 79 -14.41 -7.16 -3.83
CA SER A 79 -15.27 -8.29 -4.10
C SER A 79 -16.33 -8.40 -3.00
N ASP A 80 -17.59 -8.43 -3.42
CA ASP A 80 -18.73 -8.74 -2.55
C ASP A 80 -18.90 -10.25 -2.31
N GLU A 81 -17.99 -11.08 -2.85
CA GLU A 81 -18.06 -12.53 -2.67
C GLU A 81 -17.96 -12.89 -1.18
N SER A 82 -18.92 -13.69 -0.72
CA SER A 82 -18.86 -14.32 0.59
C SER A 82 -17.84 -15.45 0.54
N VAL A 83 -16.70 -15.27 1.22
CA VAL A 83 -15.58 -16.20 1.22
C VAL A 83 -15.20 -16.55 2.66
N ASP A 84 -14.92 -17.83 2.91
CA ASP A 84 -14.28 -18.28 4.15
C ASP A 84 -12.77 -18.03 4.04
N LEU A 85 -12.32 -16.94 4.66
CA LEU A 85 -10.93 -16.49 4.58
C LEU A 85 -9.96 -17.51 5.19
N SER A 86 -10.41 -18.33 6.14
CA SER A 86 -9.56 -19.36 6.77
C SER A 86 -9.22 -20.54 5.85
N LYS A 87 -10.00 -20.72 4.78
CA LYS A 87 -9.83 -21.80 3.79
C LYS A 87 -9.39 -21.30 2.42
N THR A 88 -9.05 -20.03 2.33
CA THR A 88 -8.73 -19.38 1.06
C THR A 88 -7.26 -18.98 1.06
N PRO A 89 -6.51 -19.21 -0.03
CA PRO A 89 -5.20 -18.59 -0.20
C PRO A 89 -5.34 -17.07 -0.24
N LEU A 90 -4.60 -16.38 0.62
CA LEU A 90 -4.66 -14.93 0.77
C LEU A 90 -3.28 -14.30 0.59
N ARG A 91 -3.27 -13.04 0.16
CA ARG A 91 -2.09 -12.17 0.18
C ARG A 91 -2.47 -10.87 0.86
N GLY A 92 -1.79 -10.55 1.96
CA GLY A 92 -1.86 -9.23 2.58
C GLY A 92 -0.75 -8.35 2.03
N VAL A 93 -1.08 -7.14 1.56
CA VAL A 93 -0.11 -6.10 1.20
C VAL A 93 -0.37 -4.90 2.09
N PHE A 94 0.61 -4.57 2.92
CA PHE A 94 0.51 -3.56 3.97
C PHE A 94 1.56 -2.49 3.76
N TYR A 95 1.12 -1.27 3.56
CA TYR A 95 1.99 -0.11 3.47
C TYR A 95 1.91 0.72 4.75
N PHE A 96 3.09 0.97 5.31
CA PHE A 96 3.32 1.88 6.44
C PHE A 96 4.15 3.05 5.94
N ARG A 97 3.64 4.28 6.08
CA ARG A 97 4.30 5.47 5.52
C ARG A 97 4.39 6.59 6.53
N ALA A 98 5.60 7.10 6.70
CA ALA A 98 5.89 8.36 7.36
C ALA A 98 6.31 9.35 6.26
N LEU A 99 5.37 10.19 5.82
CA LEU A 99 5.56 11.21 4.79
C LEU A 99 5.66 12.58 5.46
N ASP A 100 6.54 13.44 4.90
CA ASP A 100 6.95 14.75 5.40
C ASP A 100 5.85 15.50 6.16
N ARG A 101 6.09 15.70 7.47
CA ARG A 101 5.15 16.29 8.42
C ARG A 101 5.29 17.81 8.56
N TYR A 102 6.19 18.50 7.82
CA TYR A 102 6.24 19.96 7.83
C TYR A 102 7.01 20.56 6.63
N PRO A 103 6.52 21.63 5.96
CA PRO A 103 7.29 22.26 4.89
C PRO A 103 8.46 23.08 5.47
N GLY A 104 9.66 22.50 5.61
CA GLY A 104 10.83 23.31 5.94
C GLY A 104 12.10 22.69 6.50
N GLY A 105 12.21 21.38 6.73
CA GLY A 105 13.45 20.77 7.24
C GLY A 105 13.54 19.31 6.87
N ASN A 106 14.71 18.90 6.34
CA ASN A 106 15.21 17.52 6.21
C ASN A 106 14.09 16.46 6.16
N ALA A 107 13.57 16.23 4.95
CA ALA A 107 12.41 15.37 4.65
C ALA A 107 12.71 13.89 4.90
N ASP A 108 12.92 13.55 6.18
CA ASP A 108 13.09 12.23 6.68
C ASP A 108 11.77 11.47 6.49
N MET A 109 11.75 10.65 5.45
CA MET A 109 10.55 9.96 4.99
C MET A 109 10.87 8.49 4.83
N PHE A 110 9.92 7.62 5.13
CA PHE A 110 10.07 6.22 4.77
C PHE A 110 8.75 5.54 4.46
N THR A 111 8.81 4.67 3.47
CA THR A 111 7.74 3.78 3.04
C THR A 111 8.21 2.36 3.30
N ILE A 112 7.40 1.58 4.00
CA ILE A 112 7.61 0.15 4.21
C ILE A 112 6.44 -0.57 3.58
N LYS A 113 6.76 -1.51 2.68
CA LYS A 113 5.81 -2.49 2.16
C LYS A 113 6.07 -3.81 2.86
N ILE A 114 5.03 -4.41 3.40
CA ILE A 114 5.05 -5.76 3.93
C ILE A 114 4.05 -6.60 3.15
N THR A 115 4.52 -7.71 2.59
CA THR A 115 3.71 -8.67 1.84
C THR A 115 3.66 -9.97 2.63
N VAL A 116 2.47 -10.48 2.91
CA VAL A 116 2.27 -11.75 3.62
C VAL A 116 1.45 -12.70 2.76
N ASP A 117 2.07 -13.79 2.32
CA ASP A 117 1.39 -14.89 1.64
C ASP A 117 0.88 -15.89 2.69
N MET A 118 -0.42 -16.16 2.68
CA MET A 118 -1.12 -17.00 3.66
C MET A 118 -1.90 -18.08 2.92
N SER A 119 -1.36 -19.30 2.89
CA SER A 119 -2.00 -20.45 2.24
C SER A 119 -2.52 -21.44 3.30
N PRO A 120 -3.78 -21.92 3.20
CA PRO A 120 -4.31 -22.91 4.13
C PRO A 120 -3.43 -24.17 4.20
N GLY A 121 -3.00 -24.52 5.41
CA GLY A 121 -2.17 -25.71 5.65
C GLY A 121 -0.67 -25.51 5.41
N GLU A 122 -0.24 -24.34 4.95
CA GLU A 122 1.18 -23.97 4.85
C GLU A 122 1.55 -22.95 5.92
N ASP A 123 2.84 -22.87 6.25
CA ASP A 123 3.32 -21.78 7.10
C ASP A 123 3.33 -20.46 6.29
N PRO A 124 2.85 -19.34 6.88
CA PRO A 124 2.80 -18.06 6.19
C PRO A 124 4.21 -17.55 5.88
N LYS A 125 4.34 -16.83 4.76
CA LYS A 125 5.60 -16.21 4.33
C LYS A 125 5.47 -14.71 4.36
N ILE A 126 6.45 -14.03 4.96
CA ILE A 126 6.48 -12.58 5.06
C ILE A 126 7.70 -12.03 4.29
N LYS A 127 7.43 -11.03 3.46
CA LYS A 127 8.43 -10.27 2.73
C LYS A 127 8.28 -8.80 3.04
N ALA A 128 9.36 -8.05 2.96
CA ALA A 128 9.27 -6.61 3.05
C ALA A 128 10.26 -5.92 2.11
N ALA A 129 9.86 -4.73 1.67
CA ALA A 129 10.71 -3.74 1.04
C ALA A 129 10.56 -2.43 1.81
N ARG A 130 11.64 -1.65 1.84
CA ARG A 130 11.71 -0.36 2.51
C ARG A 130 12.36 0.64 1.58
N HIS A 131 11.81 1.84 1.53
CA HIS A 131 12.46 3.05 1.06
C HIS A 131 12.53 4.02 2.22
N SER A 132 13.67 4.69 2.40
CA SER A 132 13.80 5.85 3.27
C SER A 132 14.60 6.96 2.60
N ASN A 133 14.33 8.20 2.96
CA ASN A 133 15.20 9.34 2.72
C ASN A 133 15.67 9.88 4.07
N TRP A 134 16.96 10.16 4.20
CA TRP A 134 17.56 10.83 5.34
C TRP A 134 18.51 11.91 4.82
N ASP A 135 18.30 13.17 5.19
CA ASP A 135 19.13 14.31 4.74
C ASP A 135 19.34 14.37 3.20
N GLY A 136 18.35 13.93 2.42
CA GLY A 136 18.44 13.90 0.96
C GLY A 136 19.15 12.68 0.37
N GLU A 137 19.67 11.77 1.20
CA GLU A 137 20.17 10.46 0.79
C GLU A 137 19.05 9.43 0.83
N HIS A 138 18.88 8.70 -0.27
CA HIS A 138 17.83 7.68 -0.38
C HIS A 138 18.40 6.29 -0.15
N PHE A 139 17.68 5.49 0.61
CA PHE A 139 18.00 4.10 0.90
C PHE A 139 16.84 3.23 0.46
N THR A 140 17.13 2.14 -0.24
CA THR A 140 16.12 1.12 -0.54
C THR A 140 16.61 -0.25 -0.13
N THR A 141 15.68 -1.12 0.21
CA THR A 141 15.92 -2.56 0.31
C THR A 141 15.14 -3.27 -0.78
N THR A 142 15.71 -4.32 -1.34
CA THR A 142 14.99 -5.24 -2.22
C THR A 142 13.94 -6.00 -1.41
N GLU A 143 12.78 -6.30 -2.01
CA GLU A 143 11.76 -7.12 -1.35
C GLU A 143 12.33 -8.48 -0.96
N THR A 144 12.47 -8.71 0.35
CA THR A 144 13.20 -9.86 0.90
C THR A 144 12.32 -10.63 1.87
N GLU A 145 12.32 -11.96 1.76
CA GLU A 145 11.66 -12.85 2.72
C GLU A 145 12.49 -12.98 4.01
N PHE A 146 11.83 -12.98 5.16
CA PHE A 146 12.49 -13.08 6.46
C PHE A 146 11.62 -13.82 7.48
N GLU A 147 12.22 -14.25 8.58
CA GLU A 147 11.50 -14.92 9.67
C GLU A 147 10.95 -13.91 10.68
N MET A 148 9.68 -14.05 11.03
CA MET A 148 9.02 -13.19 12.02
C MET A 148 8.51 -14.00 13.22
N PRO A 149 8.90 -13.66 14.47
CA PRO A 149 8.39 -14.34 15.65
C PRO A 149 6.86 -14.26 15.75
N GLY A 150 6.22 -15.40 16.00
CA GLY A 150 4.75 -15.47 16.16
C GLY A 150 3.94 -15.32 14.87
N LEU A 151 4.59 -15.29 13.69
CA LEU A 151 3.92 -15.07 12.39
C LEU A 151 2.70 -15.96 12.20
N LYS A 152 2.83 -17.28 12.43
CA LYS A 152 1.74 -18.24 12.29
C LYS A 152 0.53 -17.97 13.20
N GLU A 153 0.77 -17.65 14.46
CA GLU A 153 -0.30 -17.34 15.42
C GLU A 153 -0.99 -16.03 15.04
N ASN A 154 -0.21 -15.02 14.70
CA ASN A 154 -0.73 -13.70 14.37
C ASN A 154 -1.44 -13.68 13.00
N THR A 155 -1.07 -14.57 12.07
CA THR A 155 -1.81 -14.79 10.82
C THR A 155 -3.23 -15.26 11.10
N ALA A 156 -3.42 -16.19 12.05
CA ALA A 156 -4.76 -16.64 12.43
C ALA A 156 -5.61 -15.50 13.03
N LYS A 157 -5.00 -14.63 13.86
CA LYS A 157 -5.67 -13.44 14.41
C LYS A 157 -6.08 -12.45 13.32
N LEU A 158 -5.18 -12.16 12.38
CA LEU A 158 -5.49 -11.30 11.24
C LEU A 158 -6.66 -11.84 10.41
N ILE A 159 -6.63 -13.14 10.07
CA ILE A 159 -7.70 -13.78 9.30
C ILE A 159 -9.03 -13.68 10.05
N GLY A 160 -9.05 -13.90 11.37
CA GLY A 160 -10.26 -13.74 12.18
C GLY A 160 -10.81 -12.31 12.22
N ALA A 161 -9.93 -11.31 12.36
CA ALA A 161 -10.32 -9.91 12.33
C ALA A 161 -10.86 -9.49 10.94
N ALA A 162 -10.19 -9.93 9.86
CA ALA A 162 -10.64 -9.72 8.49
C ALA A 162 -11.99 -10.40 8.22
N GLN A 163 -12.19 -11.64 8.70
CA GLN A 163 -13.46 -12.36 8.53
C GLN A 163 -14.60 -11.61 9.21
N SER A 164 -14.37 -11.08 10.41
CA SER A 164 -15.37 -10.30 11.16
C SER A 164 -15.83 -9.07 10.37
N LEU A 165 -14.90 -8.37 9.72
CA LEU A 165 -15.22 -7.24 8.83
C LEU A 165 -16.01 -7.68 7.60
N THR A 166 -15.56 -8.75 6.92
CA THR A 166 -16.24 -9.23 5.70
C THR A 166 -17.65 -9.77 5.98
N ASP A 167 -17.86 -10.41 7.14
CA ASP A 167 -19.16 -10.92 7.60
C ASP A 167 -20.13 -9.78 7.94
N ALA A 168 -19.60 -8.67 8.47
CA ALA A 168 -20.36 -7.45 8.72
C ALA A 168 -20.61 -6.62 7.44
N GLY A 169 -20.10 -7.06 6.27
CA GLY A 169 -20.16 -6.29 5.02
C GLY A 169 -19.25 -5.06 5.01
N GLN A 170 -18.36 -4.90 6.00
CA GLN A 170 -17.44 -3.78 6.16
C GLN A 170 -16.12 -4.07 5.42
N ARG A 171 -16.18 -4.10 4.08
CA ARG A 171 -15.02 -4.48 3.24
C ARG A 171 -14.12 -3.31 2.83
N GLU A 172 -14.53 -2.09 3.14
CA GLU A 172 -13.77 -0.87 2.89
C GLU A 172 -13.81 0.06 4.11
N GLY A 173 -12.65 0.60 4.50
CA GLY A 173 -12.54 1.64 5.53
C GLY A 173 -11.61 2.76 5.09
N ASP A 174 -12.06 4.01 5.23
CA ASP A 174 -11.25 5.22 5.04
C ASP A 174 -11.35 6.10 6.29
N PHE A 175 -10.25 6.22 7.01
CA PHE A 175 -10.19 6.85 8.33
C PHE A 175 -9.24 8.04 8.37
N ILE A 176 -9.60 9.01 9.20
CA ILE A 176 -8.77 10.16 9.55
C ILE A 176 -8.66 10.19 11.06
N ILE A 177 -7.46 10.03 11.59
CA ILE A 177 -7.17 10.21 13.01
C ILE A 177 -6.47 11.55 13.22
N ASP A 178 -6.70 12.14 14.39
CA ASP A 178 -5.95 13.33 14.80
C ASP A 178 -4.53 12.91 15.15
N GLU A 179 -3.53 13.62 14.60
CA GLU A 179 -2.17 13.60 15.14
C GLU A 179 -2.02 14.87 15.99
N PRO A 180 -2.20 14.78 17.32
CA PRO A 180 -2.29 15.96 18.17
C PRO A 180 -0.96 16.70 18.31
N ARG A 181 0.17 16.09 17.92
CA ARG A 181 1.50 16.68 18.08
C ARG A 181 1.82 17.67 16.98
N TYR A 182 2.52 18.71 17.43
CA TYR A 182 2.80 19.91 16.66
C TYR A 182 4.31 20.16 16.52
N ASP A 183 5.13 19.51 17.34
CA ASP A 183 6.55 19.82 17.51
C ASP A 183 7.46 18.87 16.72
N ASP A 184 8.56 19.40 16.22
CA ASP A 184 9.51 18.79 15.29
C ASP A 184 10.49 17.78 15.94
N GLU A 185 10.53 17.71 17.27
CA GLU A 185 11.45 16.85 18.03
C GLU A 185 10.80 15.66 18.75
N GLU A 186 9.47 15.49 18.70
CA GLU A 186 8.82 14.31 19.30
C GLU A 186 8.79 13.14 18.31
N TYR A 187 9.66 12.16 18.55
CA TYR A 187 9.84 11.01 17.67
C TYR A 187 8.62 10.06 17.66
N ASP A 188 7.87 9.92 18.76
CA ASP A 188 6.86 8.85 19.03
C ASP A 188 5.57 8.88 18.17
N THR A 189 5.65 9.15 16.87
CA THR A 189 4.53 9.60 16.03
C THR A 189 3.63 8.51 15.44
N GLU A 190 2.36 8.85 15.14
CA GLU A 190 1.47 7.96 14.37
C GLU A 190 1.90 7.88 12.91
N TRP A 191 1.77 6.70 12.29
CA TRP A 191 1.99 6.58 10.85
C TRP A 191 1.13 7.58 10.07
N SER A 192 1.77 8.43 9.25
CA SER A 192 1.07 9.47 8.48
C SER A 192 0.03 8.87 7.52
N PHE A 193 0.32 7.67 7.00
CA PHE A 193 -0.56 6.97 6.08
C PHE A 193 -0.36 5.45 6.21
N LEU A 194 -1.44 4.75 6.51
CA LEU A 194 -1.54 3.29 6.49
C LEU A 194 -2.45 2.88 5.33
N GLU A 195 -2.05 1.85 4.61
CA GLU A 195 -2.90 1.23 3.59
C GLU A 195 -2.73 -0.28 3.61
N PHE A 196 -3.80 -0.99 3.93
CA PHE A 196 -3.83 -2.43 4.07
C PHE A 196 -4.81 -3.00 3.06
N THR A 197 -4.35 -3.92 2.23
CA THR A 197 -5.18 -4.60 1.25
C THR A 197 -5.02 -6.10 1.38
N LEU A 198 -6.15 -6.80 1.47
CA LEU A 198 -6.19 -8.26 1.48
C LEU A 198 -6.73 -8.75 0.14
N TYR A 199 -5.94 -9.56 -0.55
CA TYR A 199 -6.27 -10.15 -1.83
C TYR A 199 -6.56 -11.65 -1.68
N LYS A 200 -7.40 -12.17 -2.57
CA LYS A 200 -7.52 -13.60 -2.82
C LYS A 200 -6.33 -14.04 -3.69
N ASN A 201 -5.41 -14.82 -3.15
CA ASN A 201 -4.13 -15.17 -3.79
C ASN A 201 -4.30 -16.36 -4.75
N GLU A 202 -4.98 -16.13 -5.87
CA GLU A 202 -5.24 -17.14 -6.90
C GLU A 202 -4.32 -17.02 -8.12
N SER A 203 -3.61 -15.91 -8.27
CA SER A 203 -2.73 -15.65 -9.41
C SER A 203 -1.31 -15.25 -8.99
N ALA A 204 -0.40 -15.29 -9.96
CA ALA A 204 0.98 -14.86 -9.76
C ALA A 204 1.15 -13.33 -9.67
N SER A 205 0.08 -12.51 -9.70
CA SER A 205 0.16 -11.05 -9.70
C SER A 205 -0.97 -10.39 -8.92
N GLU A 206 -0.63 -9.52 -7.97
CA GLU A 206 -1.55 -8.70 -7.16
C GLU A 206 -2.58 -7.94 -8.02
N SER A 207 -2.18 -7.49 -9.22
CA SER A 207 -3.04 -6.72 -10.13
C SER A 207 -4.22 -7.51 -10.72
N LYS A 208 -4.22 -8.84 -10.59
CA LYS A 208 -5.24 -9.74 -11.15
C LYS A 208 -6.07 -10.44 -10.08
N ASP A 209 -5.67 -10.33 -8.82
CA ASP A 209 -6.33 -10.99 -7.71
C ASP A 209 -7.51 -10.13 -7.18
N PRO A 210 -8.67 -10.74 -6.89
CA PRO A 210 -9.78 -10.05 -6.24
C PRO A 210 -9.37 -9.44 -4.90
N VAL A 211 -9.71 -8.16 -4.67
CA VAL A 211 -9.55 -7.52 -3.36
C VAL A 211 -10.73 -7.91 -2.48
N LEU A 212 -10.45 -8.41 -1.28
CA LEU A 212 -11.47 -8.87 -0.33
C LEU A 212 -11.74 -7.83 0.77
N LEU A 213 -10.72 -7.07 1.14
CA LEU A 213 -10.79 -6.05 2.19
C LEU A 213 -9.74 -4.97 1.91
N LYS A 214 -10.12 -3.70 2.04
CA LYS A 214 -9.21 -2.56 1.95
C LYS A 214 -9.43 -1.59 3.11
N VAL A 215 -8.34 -1.21 3.78
CA VAL A 215 -8.37 -0.25 4.88
C VAL A 215 -7.31 0.81 4.65
N VAL A 216 -7.71 2.09 4.76
CA VAL A 216 -6.83 3.24 4.69
C VAL A 216 -7.02 4.09 5.93
N GLN A 217 -5.93 4.49 6.57
CA GLN A 217 -5.95 5.44 7.68
C GLN A 217 -4.92 6.54 7.45
N ARG A 218 -5.33 7.78 7.68
CA ARG A 218 -4.47 8.96 7.57
C ARG A 218 -4.39 9.66 8.92
N ALA A 219 -3.17 9.89 9.40
CA ALA A 219 -2.94 10.73 10.58
C ALA A 219 -2.67 12.15 10.10
N ILE A 220 -3.55 13.09 10.46
CA ILE A 220 -3.49 14.48 9.97
C ILE A 220 -3.40 15.42 11.17
N PRO A 221 -2.34 16.24 11.27
CA PRO A 221 -2.27 17.28 12.28
C PRO A 221 -3.39 18.32 12.10
N LYS A 222 -4.11 18.64 13.18
CA LYS A 222 -5.21 19.63 13.17
C LYS A 222 -6.27 19.31 12.11
N ALA A 223 -6.62 18.03 11.98
CA ALA A 223 -7.63 17.61 11.01
C ALA A 223 -8.94 18.41 11.25
N PRO A 224 -9.52 19.06 10.23
CA PRO A 224 -10.76 19.82 10.40
C PRO A 224 -11.94 18.92 10.80
N LYS A 225 -11.83 17.62 10.52
CA LYS A 225 -12.76 16.58 10.93
C LYS A 225 -11.99 15.27 11.06
N VAL A 226 -12.15 14.62 12.21
CA VAL A 226 -11.64 13.27 12.47
C VAL A 226 -12.76 12.25 12.22
N SER A 227 -12.36 11.06 11.77
CA SER A 227 -13.21 9.89 11.57
C SER A 227 -12.37 8.65 11.89
N PRO A 228 -12.15 8.37 13.19
CA PRO A 228 -11.37 7.21 13.61
C PRO A 228 -12.09 5.90 13.24
N PRO A 229 -11.35 4.79 13.12
CA PRO A 229 -11.95 3.47 12.93
C PRO A 229 -12.89 3.11 14.08
N ASP A 230 -13.94 2.36 13.78
CA ASP A 230 -14.75 1.70 14.81
C ASP A 230 -13.96 0.54 15.44
N GLU A 231 -14.54 -0.11 16.45
CA GLU A 231 -13.89 -1.21 17.18
C GLU A 231 -13.47 -2.37 16.28
N THR A 232 -14.25 -2.67 15.23
CA THR A 232 -13.99 -3.81 14.34
C THR A 232 -12.83 -3.50 13.39
N PHE A 233 -12.81 -2.29 12.81
CA PHE A 233 -11.68 -1.83 12.00
C PHE A 233 -10.42 -1.63 12.84
N ALA A 234 -10.55 -1.13 14.08
CA ALA A 234 -9.43 -0.98 14.99
C ALA A 234 -8.79 -2.34 15.32
N ALA A 235 -9.59 -3.37 15.58
CA ALA A 235 -9.10 -4.73 15.81
C ALA A 235 -8.36 -5.30 14.59
N PHE A 236 -8.82 -5.03 13.37
CA PHE A 236 -8.10 -5.41 12.15
C PHE A 236 -6.76 -4.69 12.02
N ILE A 237 -6.74 -3.37 12.23
CA ILE A 237 -5.51 -2.57 12.19
C ILE A 237 -4.50 -3.07 13.24
N GLU A 238 -4.94 -3.35 14.46
CA GLU A 238 -4.11 -3.93 15.52
C GLU A 238 -3.56 -5.31 15.14
N ALA A 239 -4.39 -6.16 14.52
CA ALA A 239 -3.96 -7.47 14.04
C ALA A 239 -2.88 -7.37 12.96
N VAL A 240 -2.98 -6.39 12.04
CA VAL A 240 -1.93 -6.11 11.04
C VAL A 240 -0.63 -5.66 11.74
N HIS A 241 -0.70 -4.70 12.67
CA HIS A 241 0.47 -4.27 13.45
C HIS A 241 1.13 -5.42 14.20
N THR A 242 0.34 -6.27 14.86
CA THR A 242 0.81 -7.42 15.63
C THR A 242 1.44 -8.49 14.73
N LEU A 243 0.84 -8.77 13.57
CA LEU A 243 1.39 -9.70 12.58
C LEU A 243 2.75 -9.24 12.05
N CYS A 244 2.84 -7.96 11.68
CA CYS A 244 4.06 -7.37 11.16
C CYS A 244 5.11 -7.13 12.26
N GLY A 245 4.68 -7.04 13.52
CA GLY A 245 5.49 -6.61 14.67
C GLY A 245 6.10 -5.22 14.48
N ILE A 246 5.40 -4.38 13.72
CA ILE A 246 5.80 -3.01 13.42
C ILE A 246 5.18 -2.06 14.44
N GLY A 247 6.02 -1.25 15.05
CA GLY A 247 5.64 -0.31 16.09
C GLY A 247 5.13 1.01 15.54
N ARG A 248 5.28 2.05 16.37
CA ARG A 248 5.14 3.46 15.96
C ARG A 248 6.38 3.89 15.20
N VAL A 249 6.28 5.04 14.54
CA VAL A 249 7.30 5.54 13.61
C VAL A 249 8.69 5.60 14.25
N GLU A 250 8.83 6.14 15.47
CA GLU A 250 10.10 6.16 16.26
C GLU A 250 10.68 4.76 16.46
N ASN A 251 9.90 3.88 17.06
CA ASN A 251 10.36 2.52 17.37
C ASN A 251 10.81 1.79 16.10
N THR A 252 10.13 2.00 14.98
CA THR A 252 10.53 1.42 13.70
C THR A 252 11.81 2.05 13.16
N SER A 253 11.95 3.38 13.21
CA SER A 253 13.14 4.10 12.71
C SER A 253 14.39 3.79 13.53
N GLU A 254 14.26 3.67 14.85
CA GLU A 254 15.36 3.36 15.77
C GLU A 254 15.65 1.86 15.89
N SER A 255 14.97 1.03 15.09
CA SER A 255 15.09 -0.43 15.13
C SER A 255 14.72 -1.05 16.48
N GLY A 256 13.84 -0.40 17.24
CA GLY A 256 13.33 -0.84 18.53
C GLY A 256 12.14 -1.82 18.45
N ASP A 257 11.53 -1.99 17.28
CA ASP A 257 10.43 -2.94 17.08
C ASP A 257 10.89 -4.32 16.55
N ALA A 258 9.98 -5.30 16.67
CA ALA A 258 10.27 -6.68 16.27
C ALA A 258 10.47 -6.80 14.74
N PHE A 259 9.75 -5.99 13.96
CA PHE A 259 9.89 -5.92 12.51
C PHE A 259 11.31 -5.52 12.10
N SER A 260 11.80 -4.36 12.55
CA SER A 260 13.12 -3.86 12.22
C SER A 260 14.22 -4.78 12.75
N ALA A 261 14.06 -5.38 13.95
CA ALA A 261 15.01 -6.35 14.49
C ALA A 261 15.12 -7.65 13.68
N ALA A 262 14.04 -8.06 13.01
CA ALA A 262 14.02 -9.23 12.13
C ALA A 262 14.50 -8.89 10.71
N PHE A 263 13.90 -7.87 10.10
CA PHE A 263 14.13 -7.50 8.70
C PHE A 263 15.56 -7.00 8.46
N SER A 264 16.14 -6.20 9.37
CA SER A 264 17.51 -5.68 9.23
C SER A 264 18.59 -6.77 9.14
N LYS A 265 18.33 -7.97 9.67
CA LYS A 265 19.25 -9.12 9.59
C LYS A 265 19.23 -9.79 8.21
N SER A 266 18.14 -9.61 7.47
CA SER A 266 17.87 -10.28 6.20
C SER A 266 18.02 -9.34 5.01
N SER A 267 17.81 -8.05 5.19
CA SER A 267 17.81 -7.05 4.11
C SER A 267 19.18 -6.42 3.89
N GLU A 268 19.56 -6.23 2.63
CA GLU A 268 20.70 -5.39 2.24
C GLU A 268 20.21 -3.96 1.90
N ASN A 269 20.76 -2.96 2.58
CA ASN A 269 20.48 -1.55 2.28
C ASN A 269 21.31 -1.10 1.08
N ILE A 270 20.61 -0.55 0.07
CA ILE A 270 21.21 0.05 -1.11
C ILE A 270 21.08 1.57 -0.97
N SER A 271 22.20 2.26 -0.82
CA SER A 271 22.25 3.73 -0.89
C SER A 271 22.21 4.19 -2.35
N HIS A 272 21.30 5.11 -2.62
CA HIS A 272 21.24 5.87 -3.85
C HIS A 272 21.75 7.28 -3.54
N GLY A 273 22.95 7.62 -4.02
CA GLY A 273 23.49 8.97 -3.84
C GLY A 273 22.54 10.04 -4.40
N TYR A 274 22.54 11.23 -3.81
CA TYR A 274 21.66 12.39 -4.07
C TYR A 274 21.06 12.43 -5.48
N LYS A 275 19.93 11.75 -5.68
CA LYS A 275 19.24 11.72 -6.96
C LYS A 275 17.74 11.79 -6.73
N ASP A 276 17.26 13.01 -6.94
CA ASP A 276 15.86 13.43 -7.01
C ASP A 276 15.05 13.30 -5.72
N GLY A 277 14.28 14.33 -5.38
CA GLY A 277 13.37 14.31 -4.23
C GLY A 277 12.12 13.43 -4.43
N GLU A 278 12.20 12.42 -5.32
CA GLU A 278 11.10 11.52 -5.58
C GLU A 278 11.04 10.44 -4.50
N ILE A 279 9.99 10.48 -3.68
CA ILE A 279 9.67 9.41 -2.73
C ILE A 279 8.76 8.39 -3.42
N PRO A 280 9.20 7.13 -3.62
CA PRO A 280 8.34 6.06 -4.10
C PRO A 280 7.31 5.73 -3.01
N LEU A 281 6.07 6.14 -3.25
CA LEU A 281 4.93 5.85 -2.38
C LEU A 281 4.59 4.36 -2.36
N TYR A 282 4.90 3.66 -3.42
CA TYR A 282 4.67 2.23 -3.58
C TYR A 282 5.99 1.59 -3.98
N LEU A 283 6.27 0.46 -3.34
CA LEU A 283 7.44 -0.38 -3.53
C LEU A 283 7.04 -1.67 -4.24
#